data_AF-A0A5E4LKA2-F1
#
_entry.id   AF-A0A5E4LKA2-F1
#
_cell.length_a   1.000
_cell.length_b   1.000
_cell.length_c   1.000
_cell.angle_alpha   90.00
_cell.angle_beta   90.00
_cell.angle_gamma   90.00
#
_symmetry.space_group_name_H-M   'P 1'
#
loop_
_entity.id
_entity.type
_entity.pdbx_description
1 polymer ?
#
loop_
_entity_poly.entity_id
_entity_poly.type
_entity_poly.pdbx_seq_one_letter_code
_entity_poly.pdbx_strand_id
1 'polypeptide(L)' 'MFNLSSYIRECLRVLNVASRPRRREFEQIVKITGLGIVLVGLIGAVLSFLLNLV' A
#
# COMPACT_ATOMS: atom_id res chain seq x y z
N MET A 1 -13.96 -31.36 9.95
CA MET A 1 -12.48 -31.47 10.00
C MET A 1 -11.90 -30.41 9.07
N PHE A 2 -11.08 -29.51 9.59
CA PHE A 2 -10.48 -28.41 8.83
C PHE A 2 -9.53 -28.95 7.77
N ASN A 3 -10.00 -29.07 6.53
CA ASN A 3 -9.17 -29.49 5.40
C ASN A 3 -8.39 -28.29 4.87
N LEU A 4 -7.17 -28.10 5.36
CA LEU A 4 -6.27 -27.00 4.95
C LEU A 4 -6.06 -26.95 3.42
N SER A 5 -6.07 -28.10 2.76
CA SER A 5 -5.97 -28.22 1.30
C SER A 5 -7.17 -27.65 0.54
N SER A 6 -8.36 -27.63 1.15
CA SER A 6 -9.54 -26.97 0.57
C SER A 6 -9.44 -25.45 0.75
N TYR A 7 -9.00 -25.02 1.94
CA TYR A 7 -8.84 -23.60 2.27
C TYR A 7 -7.81 -22.90 1.37
N ILE A 8 -6.66 -23.53 1.12
CA ILE A 8 -5.62 -23.02 0.21
C ILE A 8 -6.17 -22.88 -1.22
N ARG A 9 -7.02 -23.83 -1.66
CA ARG A 9 -7.66 -23.79 -2.98
C ARG A 9 -8.62 -22.62 -3.13
N GLU A 10 -9.41 -22.34 -2.10
CA GLU A 10 -10.29 -21.18 -2.06
C GLU A 10 -9.49 -19.86 -2.07
N CYS A 11 -8.40 -19.76 -1.30
CA CYS A 11 -7.51 -18.59 -1.34
C CYS A 11 -6.89 -18.36 -2.74
N LEU A 12 -6.46 -19.43 -3.41
CA LEU A 12 -5.95 -19.37 -4.79
C LEU A 12 -7.02 -18.90 -5.77
N ARG A 13 -8.28 -19.25 -5.56
CA ARG A 13 -9.39 -18.76 -6.40
C ARG A 13 -9.57 -17.25 -6.26
N VAL A 14 -9.50 -16.73 -5.03
CA VAL A 14 -9.59 -15.29 -4.76
C VAL A 14 -8.42 -14.53 -5.41
N LEU A 15 -7.20 -15.08 -5.31
CA LEU A 15 -6.02 -14.50 -5.96
C LEU A 15 -6.14 -14.46 -7.49
N ASN A 16 -6.77 -15.47 -8.10
CA ASN A 16 -7.03 -15.48 -9.54
C ASN A 16 -8.12 -14.49 -9.98
N VAL A 17 -9.04 -14.13 -9.09
CA VAL A 17 -10.07 -13.10 -9.34
C VAL A 17 -9.49 -11.68 -9.20
N ALA A 18 -8.37 -11.50 -8.49
CA ALA A 18 -7.73 -10.20 -8.36
C ALA A 18 -7.18 -9.71 -9.71
N SER A 19 -7.82 -8.68 -10.28
CA SER A 19 -7.39 -8.05 -11.52
C SER A 19 -6.06 -7.31 -11.32
N ARG A 20 -5.07 -7.58 -12.19
CA ARG A 20 -3.86 -6.75 -12.24
C ARG A 20 -4.23 -5.33 -12.72
N PRO A 21 -3.80 -4.27 -12.02
CA PRO A 21 -4.13 -2.90 -12.41
C PRO A 21 -3.51 -2.56 -13.76
N ARG A 22 -4.21 -1.73 -14.55
CA ARG A 22 -3.66 -1.23 -15.83
C ARG A 22 -2.55 -0.21 -15.54
N ARG A 23 -1.56 -0.11 -16.43
CA ARG A 23 -0.42 0.81 -16.26
C ARG A 23 -0.83 2.25 -15.94
N ARG A 24 -1.88 2.77 -16.60
CA ARG A 24 -2.41 4.11 -16.35
C ARG A 24 -2.99 4.30 -14.94
N GLU A 25 -3.75 3.32 -14.46
CA GLU A 25 -4.35 3.35 -13.11
C GLU A 25 -3.24 3.25 -12.05
N PHE A 26 -2.26 2.37 -12.28
CA PHE A 26 -1.10 2.24 -11.40
C PHE A 26 -0.31 3.55 -11.31
N GLU A 27 -0.02 4.20 -12.43
CA GLU A 27 0.69 5.48 -12.45
C GLU A 27 -0.07 6.58 -11.72
N GLN A 28 -1.40 6.63 -11.83
CA GLN A 28 -2.22 7.60 -11.10
C GLN A 28 -2.15 7.36 -9.60
N ILE A 29 -2.30 6.11 -9.16
CA ILE A 29 -2.21 5.73 -7.74
C ILE A 29 -0.83 6.10 -7.20
N VAL A 30 0.26 5.71 -7.89
CA VAL A 30 1.63 6.00 -7.47
C VAL A 30 1.88 7.51 -7.33
N LYS A 31 1.38 8.32 -8.27
CA LYS A 31 1.56 9.78 -8.21
C LYS A 31 0.84 10.39 -7.00
N ILE A 32 -0.41 9.98 -6.75
CA ILE A 32 -1.21 10.51 -5.63
C ILE A 32 -0.64 10.04 -4.29
N THR A 33 -0.36 8.74 -4.15
CA THR A 33 0.22 8.18 -2.93
C THR A 33 1.62 8.73 -2.66
N GLY A 34 2.45 8.87 -3.69
CA GLY A 34 3.78 9.47 -3.57
C GLY A 34 3.74 10.90 -3.07
N LEU A 35 2.82 11.73 -3.57
CA LEU A 35 2.57 13.08 -3.06
C LEU A 35 2.17 13.08 -1.57
N GLY A 36 1.28 12.16 -1.17
CA GLY A 36 0.86 12.01 0.22
C GLY A 36 2.01 11.63 1.16
N ILE A 37 2.86 10.68 0.75
CA ILE A 37 4.03 10.27 1.53
C ILE A 37 5.01 11.43 1.71
N VAL A 38 5.27 12.20 0.66
CA VAL A 38 6.18 13.36 0.73
C VAL A 38 5.63 14.42 1.66
N LEU A 39 4.33 14.74 1.59
CA LEU A 39 3.69 15.72 2.48
C LEU A 39 3.77 15.30 3.94
N VAL A 40 3.38 14.06 4.26
CA VAL A 40 3.42 13.56 5.64
C VAL A 40 4.86 13.46 6.16
N GLY A 41 5.80 13.02 5.31
CA GLY A 41 7.21 12.94 5.65
C GLY A 41 7.83 14.31 5.93
N LEU A 42 7.47 15.35 5.16
CA LEU A 42 7.91 16.72 5.40
C LEU A 42 7.39 17.27 6.73
N ILE A 43 6.12 17.02 7.05
CA ILE A 43 5.54 17.45 8.33
C ILE A 43 6.28 16.78 9.50
N GLY A 44 6.51 15.46 9.42
CA GLY A 44 7.29 14.73 10.41
C GLY A 44 8.73 15.26 10.53
N ALA A 45 9.39 15.52 9.40
CA ALA A 45 10.75 16.06 9.37
C ALA A 45 10.84 17.45 10.01
N VAL A 46 9.88 18.34 9.73
CA VAL A 46 9.80 19.67 10.35
C VAL A 46 9.60 19.55 11.85
N LEU A 47 8.71 18.68 12.32
CA LEU A 47 8.49 18.45 13.75
C LEU A 47 9.74 17.89 14.43
N SER A 48 10.40 16.89 13.85
CA SER A 48 11.65 16.34 14.38
C SER A 48 12.76 17.38 14.44
N PHE A 49 12.87 18.24 13.42
CA PHE A 49 13.86 19.31 13.40
C PHE A 49 13.61 20.34 14.50
N LEU A 50 12.36 20.78 14.67
CA LEU A 50 12.00 21.74 15.71
C LEU A 50 12.18 21.16 17.12
N LEU A 51 11.83 19.89 17.34
CA LEU A 51 11.96 19.23 18.64
C LEU A 51 13.41 18.85 18.99
N ASN A 52 14.28 18.67 18.01
CA ASN A 52 15.69 18.35 18.26
C ASN A 52 16.56 19.60 18.44
N LEU A 53 16.15 20.74 17.85
CA LEU A 53 16.86 22.02 17.92
C LEU A 53 16.52 22.83 19.19
N VAL A 54 15.31 22.65 19.75
CA VAL A 54 14.93 23.12 21.09
C VAL A 54 15.49 22.19 22.15
#